data_AF-A0A4Z1A7H6-F1
#
_entry.id   AF-A0A4Z1A7H6-F1
#
_cell.length_a   1.000
_cell.length_b   1.000
_cell.length_c   1.000
_cell.angle_alpha   90.00
_cell.angle_beta   90.00
_cell.angle_gamma   90.00
#
_symmetry.space_group_name_H-M   'P 1'
#
loop_
_entity.id
_entity.type
_entity.pdbx_description
1 polymer ?
#
loop_
_entity_poly.entity_id
_entity_poly.type
_entity_poly.pdbx_seq_one_letter_code
_entity_poly.pdbx_strand_id
1 'polypeptide(L)'
;MSVENQGDGNELEQLTDFKKGYVYFLTSFQNLVGSFLQFLSTGLTEANKREILPFRKNLDQELDKAQKKIKEIIFNLDEKHIYAQVRKEYSRYFSRNLDEVNRDDFIQFHLIFEMLRYFYIESKEAWVYLREAVLNTKFSDPDFQTNALLNYRILPALERLNQLEIFLKRMCFILQIDNPNYLTEYKPTKPKFRDRIIYRLSSVFDESLYNKPTSVEPEDSGIVYKADEVIQKNAEDPNQKKEWANQKAKLKEESAANYIQAYGKYTWNSDQHYFFRYELDKFLAEKSLFKSAISLDLHLGADEQVLRAELIRSMTSTEKKNKSAEDFELEYQNFLKQFFQFCENIILMNMSIPNQVKYVFLFHLGPSHFYMIAKKFLMEVNTGYIHARGTDGKKVIRVIPGEYVKKHVIDYWNEVILPNVGEEKNNLALLKKLTEMIEEKYKEISKLTIQKYDELDEEIKNSKPRDLIFREHMNEWMGAANIIIFKRFVKNKSY
;
A
#
# COMPACT_ATOMS: atom_id res chain seq x y z
N MET A 1 19.70 36.34 33.52
CA MET A 1 20.41 36.32 32.23
C MET A 1 19.39 35.97 31.19
N SER A 2 19.04 36.95 30.37
CA SER A 2 17.87 36.99 29.50
C SER A 2 18.37 37.39 28.11
N VAL A 3 18.42 36.42 27.20
CA VAL A 3 18.59 36.60 25.76
C VAL A 3 17.76 35.47 25.11
N GLU A 4 17.15 35.77 23.97
CA GLU A 4 16.30 34.88 23.13
C GLU A 4 14.79 34.85 23.45
N ASN A 5 14.14 36.02 23.42
CA ASN A 5 12.67 36.11 23.26
C ASN A 5 12.25 37.03 22.10
N GLN A 6 13.05 37.05 21.02
CA GLN A 6 12.79 37.86 19.81
C GLN A 6 12.44 37.02 18.55
N GLY A 7 12.26 35.70 18.66
CA GLY A 7 12.02 34.81 17.53
C GLY A 7 10.56 34.48 17.20
N ASP A 8 9.63 34.62 18.15
CA ASP A 8 8.29 34.01 18.05
C ASP A 8 7.35 34.65 17.02
N GLY A 9 7.44 35.98 16.82
CA GLY A 9 6.65 36.67 15.80
C GLY A 9 7.05 36.30 14.37
N ASN A 10 8.33 35.97 14.15
CA ASN A 10 8.88 35.67 12.83
C ASN A 10 8.59 34.22 12.40
N GLU A 11 8.56 33.25 13.34
CA GLU A 11 8.26 31.85 13.00
C GLU A 11 6.83 31.70 12.43
N LEU A 12 5.82 32.34 13.04
CA LEU A 12 4.43 32.17 12.62
C LEU A 12 4.08 32.84 11.29
N GLU A 13 4.74 33.94 10.94
CA GLU A 13 4.62 34.59 9.64
C GLU A 13 5.12 33.67 8.51
N GLN A 14 6.21 32.94 8.77
CA GLN A 14 6.80 31.98 7.83
C GLN A 14 5.93 30.71 7.64
N LEU A 15 5.00 30.44 8.55
CA LEU A 15 4.12 29.25 8.50
C LEU A 15 2.73 29.51 7.89
N THR A 16 2.52 30.67 7.26
CA THR A 16 1.22 31.08 6.68
C THR A 16 0.64 30.06 5.70
N ASP A 17 1.46 29.39 4.88
CA ASP A 17 0.95 28.39 3.93
C ASP A 17 0.52 27.08 4.60
N PHE A 18 1.08 26.74 5.76
CA PHE A 18 0.61 25.59 6.54
C PHE A 18 -0.77 25.85 7.18
N LYS A 19 -1.17 27.12 7.38
CA LYS A 19 -2.54 27.46 7.86
C LYS A 19 -3.63 27.00 6.90
N LYS A 20 -3.30 26.84 5.61
CA LYS A 20 -4.19 26.31 4.57
C LYS A 20 -4.19 24.77 4.49
N GLY A 21 -3.38 24.10 5.32
CA GLY A 21 -3.29 22.64 5.42
C GLY A 21 -2.00 22.04 4.81
N TYR A 22 -1.66 20.83 5.26
CA TYR A 22 -0.45 20.10 4.84
C TYR A 22 -0.38 19.90 3.33
N VAL A 23 -1.52 19.54 2.71
CA VAL A 23 -1.62 19.28 1.28
C VAL A 23 -1.35 20.54 0.47
N TYR A 24 -1.80 21.71 0.94
CA TYR A 24 -1.55 22.98 0.25
C TYR A 24 -0.06 23.28 0.13
N PHE A 25 0.69 23.15 1.23
CA PHE A 25 2.14 23.31 1.24
C PHE A 25 2.82 22.32 0.29
N LEU A 26 2.46 21.03 0.39
CA LEU A 26 3.04 19.97 -0.44
C LEU A 26 2.76 20.17 -1.93
N THR A 27 1.54 20.57 -2.30
CA THR A 27 1.17 20.89 -3.68
C THR A 27 1.89 22.14 -4.17
N SER A 28 2.08 23.16 -3.34
CA SER A 28 2.88 24.34 -3.69
C SER A 28 4.33 23.96 -3.99
N PHE A 29 4.95 23.12 -3.15
CA PHE A 29 6.29 22.58 -3.38
C PHE A 29 6.35 21.73 -4.65
N GLN A 30 5.34 20.89 -4.88
CA GLN A 30 5.23 20.06 -6.08
C GLN A 30 5.15 20.91 -7.36
N ASN A 31 4.41 22.01 -7.34
CA ASN A 31 4.33 22.93 -8.48
C ASN A 31 5.67 23.58 -8.76
N LEU A 32 6.43 23.92 -7.72
CA LEU A 32 7.77 24.46 -7.85
C LEU A 32 8.72 23.47 -8.52
N VAL A 33 8.74 22.23 -8.03
CA VAL A 33 9.50 21.12 -8.63
C VAL A 33 9.08 20.87 -10.09
N GLY A 34 7.78 20.84 -10.37
CA GLY A 34 7.24 20.65 -11.71
C GLY A 34 7.63 21.77 -12.68
N SER A 35 7.58 23.03 -12.23
CA SER A 35 8.03 24.19 -13.01
C SER A 35 9.53 24.13 -13.32
N PHE A 36 10.33 23.59 -12.40
CA PHE A 36 11.76 23.39 -12.61
C PHE A 36 12.00 22.29 -13.66
N LEU A 37 11.34 21.13 -13.55
CA LEU A 37 11.42 20.07 -14.56
C LEU A 37 11.02 20.55 -15.96
N GLN A 38 9.95 21.35 -16.06
CA GLN A 38 9.52 21.94 -17.33
C GLN A 38 10.58 22.88 -17.90
N PHE A 39 11.13 23.77 -17.07
CA PHE A 39 12.22 24.67 -17.47
C PHE A 39 13.45 23.91 -17.97
N LEU A 40 13.83 22.84 -17.28
CA LEU A 40 14.96 22.00 -17.66
C LEU A 40 14.74 21.25 -18.97
N SER A 41 13.48 21.02 -19.37
CA SER A 41 13.11 20.28 -20.58
C SER A 41 12.99 21.20 -21.80
N THR A 42 12.39 22.38 -21.65
CA THR A 42 12.04 23.26 -22.78
C THR A 42 12.59 24.68 -22.68
N GLY A 43 13.09 25.10 -21.52
CA GLY A 43 13.48 26.48 -21.24
C GLY A 43 14.98 26.78 -21.31
N LEU A 44 15.82 25.82 -21.72
CA LEU A 44 17.28 25.97 -21.77
C LEU A 44 17.82 26.19 -23.19
N THR A 45 18.72 27.15 -23.34
CA THR A 45 19.57 27.29 -24.53
C THR A 45 20.62 26.16 -24.59
N GLU A 46 21.21 25.92 -25.77
CA GLU A 46 22.25 24.88 -25.93
C GLU A 46 23.51 25.15 -25.08
N ALA A 47 23.88 26.42 -24.87
CA ALA A 47 24.97 26.78 -23.98
C ALA A 47 24.65 26.38 -22.52
N ASN A 48 23.46 26.75 -22.04
CA ASN A 48 23.05 26.48 -20.67
C ASN A 48 22.86 24.97 -20.40
N LYS A 49 22.45 24.19 -21.40
CA LYS A 49 22.38 22.72 -21.30
C LYS A 49 23.76 22.10 -21.04
N ARG A 50 24.81 22.60 -21.72
CA ARG A 50 26.18 22.12 -21.52
C ARG A 50 26.72 22.50 -20.15
N GLU A 51 26.40 23.70 -19.67
CA GLU A 51 26.85 24.20 -18.36
C GLU A 51 26.17 23.49 -17.19
N ILE A 52 24.92 23.05 -17.35
CA ILE A 52 24.19 22.27 -16.32
C ILE A 52 24.59 20.78 -16.33
N LEU A 53 25.13 20.27 -17.44
CA LEU A 53 25.48 18.86 -17.64
C LEU A 53 26.22 18.20 -16.45
N PRO A 54 27.21 18.84 -15.79
CA PRO A 54 27.97 18.23 -14.69
C PRO A 54 27.10 17.80 -13.49
N PHE A 55 26.00 18.51 -13.23
CA PHE A 55 25.10 18.22 -12.11
C PHE A 55 23.67 17.89 -12.56
N ARG A 56 23.41 17.85 -13.88
CA ARG A 56 22.09 17.59 -14.47
C ARG A 56 21.46 16.30 -13.99
N LYS A 57 22.25 15.23 -13.93
CA LYS A 57 21.77 13.91 -13.49
C LYS A 57 21.25 13.94 -12.06
N ASN A 58 21.99 14.57 -11.14
CA ASN A 58 21.58 14.70 -9.75
C ASN A 58 20.35 15.61 -9.64
N LEU A 59 20.30 16.69 -10.42
CA LEU A 59 19.15 17.59 -10.46
C LEU A 59 17.87 16.86 -10.91
N ASP A 60 17.90 16.13 -12.03
CA ASP A 60 16.73 15.38 -12.52
C ASP A 60 16.31 14.30 -11.52
N GLN A 61 17.27 13.58 -10.92
CA GLN A 61 17.00 12.55 -9.92
C GLN A 61 16.31 13.12 -8.67
N GLU A 62 16.78 14.25 -8.15
CA GLU A 62 16.21 14.87 -6.95
C GLU A 62 14.83 15.48 -7.22
N LEU A 63 14.62 16.08 -8.39
CA LEU A 63 13.31 16.60 -8.77
C LEU A 63 12.28 15.46 -8.92
N ASP A 64 12.63 14.37 -9.59
CA ASP A 64 11.76 13.20 -9.72
C ASP A 64 11.49 12.53 -8.38
N LYS A 65 12.51 12.40 -7.53
CA LYS A 65 12.40 11.82 -6.18
C LYS A 65 11.47 12.66 -5.31
N ALA A 66 11.67 13.98 -5.27
CA ALA A 66 10.81 14.90 -4.53
C ALA A 66 9.36 14.83 -5.04
N GLN A 67 9.15 14.82 -6.36
CA GLN A 67 7.80 14.74 -6.93
C GLN A 67 7.08 13.43 -6.59
N LYS A 68 7.79 12.29 -6.63
CA LYS A 68 7.24 10.99 -6.22
C LYS A 68 6.92 10.96 -4.73
N LYS A 69 7.84 11.45 -3.89
CA LYS A 69 7.66 11.44 -2.43
C LYS A 69 6.51 12.32 -1.98
N ILE A 70 6.36 13.51 -2.58
CA ILE A 70 5.23 14.40 -2.30
C ILE A 70 3.90 13.73 -2.69
N LYS A 71 3.81 13.07 -3.84
CA LYS A 71 2.59 12.33 -4.24
C LYS A 71 2.25 11.22 -3.25
N GLU A 72 3.25 10.46 -2.81
CA GLU A 72 3.10 9.41 -1.80
C GLU A 72 2.56 9.98 -0.48
N ILE A 73 3.14 11.08 0.01
CA ILE A 73 2.70 11.73 1.25
C ILE A 73 1.28 12.26 1.11
N ILE A 74 0.95 12.99 0.05
CA ILE A 74 -0.41 13.50 -0.19
C ILE A 74 -1.43 12.36 -0.20
N PHE A 75 -1.09 11.24 -0.85
CA PHE A 75 -1.95 10.05 -0.86
C PHE A 75 -2.15 9.46 0.55
N ASN A 76 -1.09 9.37 1.34
CA ASN A 76 -1.16 8.83 2.71
C ASN A 76 -1.86 9.77 3.70
N LEU A 77 -1.88 11.08 3.43
CA LEU A 77 -2.58 12.08 4.23
C LEU A 77 -4.10 12.09 4.00
N ASP A 78 -4.60 11.41 2.96
CA ASP A 78 -6.03 11.23 2.72
C ASP A 78 -6.68 10.52 3.92
N GLU A 79 -7.86 10.99 4.34
CA GLU A 79 -8.54 10.52 5.56
C GLU A 79 -8.68 9.00 5.60
N LYS A 80 -8.99 8.35 4.45
CA LYS A 80 -9.16 6.90 4.40
C LYS A 80 -7.87 6.14 4.68
N HIS A 81 -6.73 6.72 4.36
CA HIS A 81 -5.42 6.10 4.51
C HIS A 81 -4.83 6.40 5.89
N ILE A 82 -4.90 7.65 6.34
CA ILE A 82 -4.30 8.05 7.62
C ILE A 82 -5.00 7.39 8.81
N TYR A 83 -6.35 7.32 8.84
CA TYR A 83 -7.06 6.66 9.94
C TYR A 83 -6.76 5.15 10.02
N ALA A 84 -6.61 4.49 8.87
CA ALA A 84 -6.21 3.09 8.84
C ALA A 84 -4.78 2.88 9.38
N GLN A 85 -3.86 3.83 9.11
CA GLN A 85 -2.50 3.79 9.65
C GLN A 85 -2.47 4.06 11.16
N VAL A 86 -3.27 5.01 11.65
CA VAL A 86 -3.42 5.31 13.09
C VAL A 86 -3.83 4.07 13.87
N ARG A 87 -4.89 3.38 13.42
CA ARG A 87 -5.37 2.14 14.06
C ARG A 87 -4.32 1.03 14.05
N LYS A 88 -3.58 0.89 12.94
CA LYS A 88 -2.51 -0.11 12.83
C LYS A 88 -1.39 0.14 13.82
N GLU A 89 -0.99 1.40 14.01
CA GLU A 89 0.12 1.76 14.87
C GLU A 89 -0.28 1.98 16.33
N TYR A 90 -1.57 1.98 16.68
CA TYR A 90 -2.06 2.26 18.02
C TYR A 90 -1.38 1.41 19.11
N SER A 91 -1.22 0.11 18.87
CA SER A 91 -0.59 -0.82 19.82
C SER A 91 0.89 -0.52 20.10
N ARG A 92 1.55 0.26 19.23
CA ARG A 92 2.92 0.75 19.42
C ARG A 92 3.00 1.90 20.42
N TYR A 93 1.92 2.67 20.56
CA TYR A 93 1.86 3.84 21.47
C TYR A 93 1.15 3.51 22.77
N PHE A 94 0.09 2.69 22.74
CA PHE A 94 -0.77 2.44 23.89
C PHE A 94 -1.07 0.95 24.08
N SER A 95 -1.03 0.50 25.34
CA SER A 95 -1.17 -0.93 25.71
C SER A 95 -2.63 -1.42 25.81
N ARG A 96 -3.60 -0.50 25.78
CA ARG A 96 -5.04 -0.80 25.83
C ARG A 96 -5.74 0.03 24.78
N ASN A 97 -6.53 -0.59 23.91
CA ASN A 97 -7.48 0.11 23.04
C ASN A 97 -8.58 0.70 23.92
N LEU A 98 -8.37 1.94 24.36
CA LEU A 98 -9.43 2.79 24.87
C LEU A 98 -9.76 3.75 23.73
N ASP A 99 -11.02 3.75 23.27
CA ASP A 99 -11.52 4.65 22.24
C ASP A 99 -11.54 6.10 22.79
N GLU A 100 -10.36 6.72 22.84
CA GLU A 100 -10.16 8.10 23.24
C GLU A 100 -9.66 8.90 22.03
N VAL A 101 -10.52 9.77 21.51
CA VAL A 101 -10.26 10.61 20.32
C VAL A 101 -8.91 11.34 20.39
N ASN A 102 -8.47 11.75 21.59
CA ASN A 102 -7.19 12.45 21.76
C ASN A 102 -5.95 11.57 21.51
N ARG A 103 -6.06 10.24 21.70
CA ARG A 103 -4.97 9.29 21.44
C ARG A 103 -4.80 9.01 19.95
N ASP A 104 -5.92 8.93 19.23
CA ASP A 104 -5.91 8.82 17.77
C ASP A 104 -5.34 10.10 17.15
N ASP A 105 -5.77 11.28 17.64
CA ASP A 105 -5.22 12.58 17.24
C ASP A 105 -3.69 12.62 17.49
N PHE A 106 -3.18 12.12 18.63
CA PHE A 106 -1.74 12.02 18.92
C PHE A 106 -0.98 11.15 17.92
N ILE A 107 -1.46 9.93 17.67
CA ILE A 107 -0.81 8.99 16.74
C ILE A 107 -0.81 9.58 15.34
N GLN A 108 -1.94 10.14 14.91
CA GLN A 108 -2.07 10.80 13.62
C GLN A 108 -1.07 11.94 13.49
N PHE A 109 -0.99 12.81 14.50
CA PHE A 109 -0.08 13.95 14.51
C PHE A 109 1.38 13.52 14.42
N HIS A 110 1.78 12.44 15.13
CA HIS A 110 3.12 11.88 15.05
C HIS A 110 3.42 11.21 13.69
N LEU A 111 2.46 10.49 13.09
CA LEU A 111 2.64 9.90 11.77
C LEU A 111 2.84 10.97 10.69
N ILE A 112 2.06 12.05 10.74
CA ILE A 112 2.22 13.20 9.85
C ILE A 112 3.59 13.84 10.04
N PHE A 113 4.01 14.03 11.30
CA PHE A 113 5.34 14.54 11.64
C PHE A 113 6.44 13.68 11.01
N GLU A 114 6.41 12.35 11.17
CA GLU A 114 7.43 11.46 10.60
C GLU A 114 7.45 11.51 9.07
N MET A 115 6.29 11.52 8.39
CA MET A 115 6.24 11.62 6.92
C MET A 115 6.89 12.92 6.41
N LEU A 116 6.56 14.05 7.05
CA LEU A 116 7.11 15.35 6.72
C LEU A 116 8.60 15.46 7.07
N ARG A 117 9.01 14.85 8.19
CA ARG A 117 10.40 14.80 8.66
C ARG A 117 11.29 14.01 7.69
N TYR A 118 10.87 12.83 7.25
CA TYR A 118 11.64 12.07 6.25
C TYR A 118 11.77 12.83 4.93
N PHE A 119 10.69 13.49 4.48
CA PHE A 119 10.76 14.33 3.29
C PHE A 119 11.75 15.49 3.47
N TYR A 120 11.75 16.15 4.63
CA TYR A 120 12.72 17.20 4.95
C TYR A 120 14.16 16.67 4.91
N ILE A 121 14.46 15.57 5.62
CA ILE A 121 15.80 14.98 5.70
C ILE A 121 16.31 14.65 4.29
N GLU A 122 15.49 13.95 3.49
CA GLU A 122 15.89 13.52 2.15
C GLU A 122 16.06 14.70 1.17
N SER A 123 15.31 15.78 1.36
CA SER A 123 15.31 16.92 0.42
C SER A 123 16.35 17.96 0.80
N LYS A 124 16.50 18.29 2.09
CA LYS A 124 17.32 19.44 2.52
C LYS A 124 18.76 19.32 2.07
N GLU A 125 19.40 18.19 2.33
CA GLU A 125 20.79 17.95 1.95
C GLU A 125 20.98 18.01 0.43
N ALA A 126 20.08 17.38 -0.32
CA ALA A 126 20.09 17.36 -1.78
C ALA A 126 19.95 18.77 -2.38
N TRP A 127 18.99 19.57 -1.91
CA TRP A 127 18.78 20.93 -2.42
C TRP A 127 19.91 21.89 -2.03
N VAL A 128 20.54 21.70 -0.86
CA VAL A 128 21.75 22.44 -0.49
C VAL A 128 22.91 22.05 -1.42
N TYR A 129 23.12 20.77 -1.66
CA TYR A 129 24.12 20.29 -2.62
C TYR A 129 23.90 20.89 -4.01
N LEU A 130 22.65 20.93 -4.50
CA LEU A 130 22.31 21.55 -5.79
C LEU A 130 22.65 23.05 -5.83
N ARG A 131 22.39 23.78 -4.75
CA ARG A 131 22.79 25.19 -4.63
C ARG A 131 24.31 25.34 -4.75
N GLU A 132 25.07 24.56 -3.99
CA GLU A 132 26.53 24.60 -4.03
C GLU A 132 27.08 24.18 -5.40
N ALA A 133 26.48 23.18 -6.05
CA ALA A 133 26.86 22.77 -7.39
C ALA A 133 26.66 23.89 -8.42
N VAL A 134 25.54 24.63 -8.32
CA VAL A 134 25.29 25.81 -9.16
C VAL A 134 26.28 26.93 -8.84
N LEU A 135 26.58 27.22 -7.57
CA LEU A 135 27.54 28.27 -7.20
C LEU A 135 28.97 27.96 -7.67
N ASN A 136 29.38 26.69 -7.61
CA ASN A 136 30.73 26.26 -7.98
C ASN A 136 30.92 26.05 -9.49
N THR A 137 29.83 26.00 -10.27
CA THR A 137 29.90 25.89 -11.73
C THR A 137 30.10 27.27 -12.34
N LYS A 138 31.03 27.38 -13.31
CA LYS A 138 31.25 28.61 -14.07
C LYS A 138 30.22 28.70 -15.19
N PHE A 139 29.23 29.58 -15.05
CA PHE A 139 28.27 29.90 -16.10
C PHE A 139 28.78 31.04 -16.98
N SER A 140 28.50 30.97 -18.28
CA SER A 140 28.83 32.08 -19.19
C SER A 140 27.92 33.28 -18.99
N ASP A 141 26.71 33.04 -18.49
CA ASP A 141 25.68 34.04 -18.21
C ASP A 141 25.39 34.11 -16.69
N PRO A 142 25.85 35.17 -16.00
CA PRO A 142 25.59 35.39 -14.58
C PRO A 142 24.10 35.55 -14.23
N ASP A 143 23.29 36.09 -15.14
CA ASP A 143 21.85 36.26 -14.92
C ASP A 143 21.13 34.91 -14.96
N PHE A 144 21.56 34.00 -15.82
CA PHE A 144 21.05 32.64 -15.84
C PHE A 144 21.36 31.89 -14.53
N GLN A 145 22.59 31.99 -14.04
CA GLN A 145 22.98 31.38 -12.77
C GLN A 145 22.19 31.98 -11.59
N THR A 146 22.19 33.31 -11.47
CA THR A 146 21.65 34.02 -10.31
C THR A 146 20.13 34.06 -10.33
N ASN A 147 19.53 34.50 -11.44
CA ASN A 147 18.10 34.70 -11.50
C ASN A 147 17.38 33.39 -11.87
N ALA A 148 17.74 32.78 -12.99
CA ALA A 148 17.00 31.62 -13.48
C ALA A 148 17.18 30.37 -12.60
N LEU A 149 18.39 30.03 -12.18
CA LEU A 149 18.62 28.83 -11.36
C LEU A 149 18.46 29.08 -9.86
N LEU A 150 19.13 30.09 -9.31
CA LEU A 150 19.11 30.32 -7.87
C LEU A 150 17.81 30.99 -7.40
N ASN A 151 17.56 32.24 -7.79
CA ASN A 151 16.47 33.05 -7.24
C ASN A 151 15.06 32.54 -7.57
N TYR A 152 14.84 32.02 -8.78
CA TYR A 152 13.49 31.56 -9.18
C TYR A 152 13.20 30.09 -8.88
N ARG A 153 14.21 29.27 -8.54
CA ARG A 153 14.04 27.81 -8.45
C ARG A 153 14.65 27.20 -7.20
N ILE A 154 15.96 27.28 -7.02
CA ILE A 154 16.65 26.62 -5.91
C ILE A 154 16.37 27.31 -4.57
N LEU A 155 16.51 28.64 -4.49
CA LEU A 155 16.30 29.40 -3.26
C LEU A 155 14.85 29.32 -2.77
N PRO A 156 13.82 29.46 -3.62
CA PRO A 156 12.43 29.24 -3.22
C PRO A 156 12.19 27.83 -2.66
N ALA A 157 12.76 26.78 -3.25
CA ALA A 157 12.65 25.42 -2.72
C ALA A 157 13.28 25.30 -1.32
N LEU A 158 14.47 25.88 -1.14
CA LEU A 158 15.16 25.91 0.15
C LEU A 158 14.40 26.72 1.20
N GLU A 159 13.77 27.83 0.81
CA GLU A 159 12.90 28.61 1.68
C GLU A 159 11.70 27.78 2.15
N ARG A 160 11.05 27.03 1.25
CA ARG A 160 9.97 26.11 1.63
C ARG A 160 10.46 25.02 2.59
N LEU A 161 11.67 24.49 2.39
CA LEU A 161 12.25 23.52 3.31
C LEU A 161 12.56 24.15 4.68
N ASN A 162 12.99 25.42 4.74
CA ASN A 162 13.15 26.13 6.01
C ASN A 162 11.80 26.35 6.72
N GLN A 163 10.74 26.68 5.98
CA GLN A 163 9.39 26.77 6.56
C GLN A 163 8.95 25.41 7.13
N LEU A 164 9.24 24.32 6.41
CA LEU A 164 8.98 22.97 6.90
C LEU A 164 9.80 22.63 8.15
N GLU A 165 11.05 23.07 8.23
CA GLU A 165 11.91 22.91 9.40
C GLU A 165 11.29 23.53 10.67
N ILE A 166 10.85 24.80 10.55
CA ILE A 166 10.18 25.53 11.64
C ILE A 166 8.88 24.82 12.02
N PHE A 167 8.11 24.37 11.02
CA PHE A 167 6.89 23.61 11.25
C PHE A 167 7.15 22.33 12.04
N LEU A 168 8.15 21.55 11.63
CA LEU A 168 8.56 20.31 12.29
C LEU A 168 9.09 20.58 13.71
N LYS A 169 9.82 21.68 13.93
CA LYS A 169 10.26 22.11 15.27
C LYS A 169 9.09 22.34 16.22
N ARG A 170 8.04 23.01 15.75
CA ARG A 170 6.84 23.26 16.54
C ARG A 170 6.03 21.98 16.78
N MET A 171 5.92 21.11 15.79
CA MET A 171 5.32 19.77 15.98
C MET A 171 6.11 18.91 16.98
N CYS A 172 7.44 18.93 16.89
CA CYS A 172 8.37 18.23 17.77
C CYS A 172 8.18 18.66 19.23
N PHE A 173 8.00 19.97 19.47
CA PHE A 173 7.69 20.51 20.79
C PHE A 173 6.35 19.99 21.34
N ILE A 174 5.29 19.99 20.52
CA ILE A 174 3.96 19.45 20.90
C ILE A 174 4.04 17.95 21.22
N LEU A 175 4.84 17.21 20.46
CA LEU A 175 5.07 15.77 20.64
C LEU A 175 6.09 15.44 21.74
N GLN A 176 6.75 16.45 22.32
CA GLN A 176 7.78 16.31 23.36
C GLN A 176 8.87 15.31 23.01
N ILE A 177 9.38 15.42 21.79
CA ILE A 177 10.51 14.60 21.33
C ILE A 177 11.81 15.23 21.86
N ASP A 178 12.49 14.53 22.76
CA ASP A 178 13.71 15.04 23.42
C ASP A 178 14.98 14.91 22.57
N ASN A 179 14.91 14.32 21.37
CA ASN A 179 16.09 14.13 20.51
C ASN A 179 16.46 15.45 19.82
N PRO A 180 17.61 16.07 20.10
CA PRO A 180 18.03 17.30 19.43
C PRO A 180 18.35 17.09 17.93
N ASN A 181 18.69 15.86 17.54
CA ASN A 181 19.10 15.49 16.17
C ASN A 181 17.94 14.92 15.34
N TYR A 182 16.68 15.19 15.73
CA TYR A 182 15.52 14.63 15.07
C TYR A 182 15.42 15.00 13.57
N LEU A 183 16.02 16.10 13.12
CA LEU A 183 16.03 16.51 11.71
C LEU A 183 17.21 15.97 10.90
N THR A 184 18.10 15.20 11.51
CA THR A 184 19.27 14.63 10.83
C THR A 184 19.30 13.10 10.88
N GLU A 185 18.55 12.50 11.81
CA GLU A 185 18.53 11.05 12.00
C GLU A 185 17.31 10.39 11.35
N TYR A 186 17.56 9.37 10.52
CA TYR A 186 16.51 8.52 9.92
C TYR A 186 15.86 7.54 10.92
N LYS A 187 16.31 7.48 12.17
CA LYS A 187 15.67 6.63 13.18
C LYS A 187 14.32 7.23 13.58
N PRO A 188 13.24 6.43 13.72
CA PRO A 188 11.95 6.95 14.19
C PRO A 188 12.07 7.66 15.54
N THR A 189 11.37 8.78 15.70
CA THR A 189 11.35 9.51 16.97
C THR A 189 10.47 8.83 18.02
N LYS A 190 10.68 9.25 19.28
CA LYS A 190 9.98 8.74 20.45
C LYS A 190 9.16 9.89 21.06
N PRO A 191 7.89 10.06 20.68
CA PRO A 191 7.04 11.11 21.23
C PRO A 191 6.51 10.72 22.62
N LYS A 192 6.15 11.71 23.43
CA LYS A 192 5.48 11.53 24.72
C LYS A 192 4.04 12.04 24.63
N PHE A 193 3.09 11.18 24.99
CA PHE A 193 1.68 11.54 25.01
C PHE A 193 1.29 12.23 26.32
N ARG A 194 0.44 13.25 26.24
CA ARG A 194 -0.17 13.94 27.38
C ARG A 194 -1.65 14.21 27.10
N ASP A 195 -2.51 13.82 28.03
CA ASP A 195 -3.97 13.91 27.88
C ASP A 195 -4.50 15.33 27.71
N ARG A 196 -3.79 16.35 28.21
CA ARG A 196 -4.22 17.76 28.16
C ARG A 196 -3.73 18.52 26.93
N ILE A 197 -2.85 17.90 26.13
CA ILE A 197 -2.36 18.49 24.88
C ILE A 197 -3.35 18.19 23.76
N ILE A 198 -3.59 19.18 22.90
CA ILE A 198 -4.40 19.03 21.69
C ILE A 198 -3.46 18.73 20.52
N TYR A 199 -3.58 17.55 19.92
CA TYR A 199 -2.72 17.09 18.82
C TYR A 199 -3.35 17.37 17.46
N ARG A 200 -3.45 18.66 17.10
CA ARG A 200 -4.04 19.12 15.83
C ARG A 200 -3.16 20.12 15.13
N LEU A 201 -3.38 20.30 13.83
CA LEU A 201 -2.70 21.29 13.01
C LEU A 201 -2.78 22.70 13.62
N SER A 202 -3.94 23.08 14.15
CA SER A 202 -4.16 24.38 14.80
C SER A 202 -3.21 24.64 15.97
N SER A 203 -2.84 23.60 16.73
CA SER A 203 -1.95 23.71 17.88
C SER A 203 -0.53 24.12 17.51
N VAL A 204 -0.10 23.87 16.26
CA VAL A 204 1.20 24.34 15.76
C VAL A 204 1.25 25.87 15.71
N PHE A 205 0.13 26.56 15.53
CA PHE A 205 0.10 28.02 15.38
C PHE A 205 -0.14 28.78 16.69
N ASP A 206 -0.09 28.10 17.84
CA ASP A 206 -0.24 28.74 19.16
C ASP A 206 0.95 29.68 19.44
N GLU A 207 0.70 30.98 19.55
CA GLU A 207 1.71 32.01 19.89
C GLU A 207 2.34 31.75 21.27
N SER A 208 1.60 31.11 22.18
CA SER A 208 2.07 30.78 23.52
C SER A 208 2.75 29.41 23.62
N LEU A 209 2.99 28.73 22.49
CA LEU A 209 3.44 27.33 22.46
C LEU A 209 4.63 27.07 23.37
N TYR A 210 5.69 27.88 23.28
CA TYR A 210 6.92 27.72 24.06
C TYR A 210 6.84 28.33 25.47
N ASN A 211 5.84 29.18 25.73
CA ASN A 211 5.69 29.93 26.99
C ASN A 211 4.85 29.20 28.05
N LYS A 212 4.46 27.94 27.79
CA LYS A 212 3.67 27.14 28.75
C LYS A 212 4.56 26.68 29.92
N PRO A 213 4.24 27.06 31.17
CA PRO A 213 5.07 26.71 32.32
C PRO A 213 5.10 25.20 32.54
N THR A 214 6.30 24.64 32.61
CA THR A 214 6.57 23.21 32.84
C THR A 214 6.03 22.70 34.18
N SER A 215 5.61 23.60 35.08
CA SER A 215 5.35 23.34 36.50
C SER A 215 3.87 23.15 36.91
N VAL A 216 2.93 23.00 35.97
CA VAL A 216 1.49 22.79 36.29
C VAL A 216 0.92 21.49 35.69
N GLU A 217 1.76 20.65 35.09
CA GLU A 217 1.31 19.37 34.56
C GLU A 217 1.56 18.25 35.57
N PRO A 218 0.50 17.60 36.13
CA PRO A 218 0.67 16.48 37.04
C PRO A 218 1.35 15.30 36.33
N GLU A 219 2.08 14.50 37.13
CA GLU A 219 2.95 13.40 36.72
C GLU A 219 2.35 12.45 35.67
N ASP A 220 3.23 12.11 34.73
CA ASP A 220 3.16 11.11 33.66
C ASP A 220 2.15 9.97 33.86
N SER A 221 1.22 9.81 32.90
CA SER A 221 0.80 8.46 32.50
C SER A 221 1.97 7.81 31.77
N GLY A 222 2.96 7.32 32.54
CA GLY A 222 4.26 6.84 32.06
C GLY A 222 4.17 5.88 30.87
N ILE A 223 4.25 6.43 29.65
CA ILE A 223 4.41 5.69 28.41
C ILE A 223 5.90 5.72 28.06
N VAL A 224 6.59 4.66 28.46
CA VAL A 224 7.96 4.40 28.00
C VAL A 224 7.84 3.73 26.63
N TYR A 225 8.39 4.37 25.59
CA TYR A 225 8.53 3.79 24.25
C TYR A 225 9.40 2.51 24.31
N LYS A 226 8.78 1.33 24.35
CA LYS A 226 9.47 0.03 24.46
C LYS A 226 9.90 -0.55 23.10
N ALA A 227 10.63 0.22 22.29
CA ALA A 227 11.32 -0.37 21.14
C ALA A 227 12.64 -1.06 21.53
N ASP A 228 13.32 -0.58 22.58
CA ASP A 228 14.66 -1.05 22.93
C ASP A 228 14.67 -2.21 23.94
N GLU A 229 13.63 -2.36 24.77
CA GLU A 229 13.56 -3.47 25.75
C GLU A 229 13.29 -4.85 25.12
N VAL A 230 12.80 -4.90 23.88
CA VAL A 230 12.55 -6.16 23.15
C VAL A 230 13.85 -6.78 22.60
N ILE A 231 14.93 -5.99 22.48
CA ILE A 231 16.19 -6.46 21.89
C ILE A 231 17.16 -6.97 22.97
N GLN A 232 17.11 -6.47 24.21
CA GLN A 232 18.15 -6.79 25.21
C GLN A 232 17.78 -7.82 26.29
N LYS A 233 16.51 -8.15 26.53
CA LYS A 233 16.12 -9.14 27.56
C LYS A 233 16.08 -10.62 27.11
N ASN A 234 16.68 -10.95 25.96
CA ASN A 234 16.72 -12.33 25.44
C ASN A 234 17.98 -13.13 25.84
N ALA A 235 18.83 -12.62 26.74
CA ALA A 235 20.17 -13.20 26.94
C ALA A 235 20.34 -14.16 28.13
N GLU A 236 19.62 -14.09 29.25
CA GLU A 236 20.18 -14.67 30.50
C GLU A 236 19.31 -15.57 31.39
N ASP A 237 18.12 -16.04 31.01
CA ASP A 237 17.40 -17.03 31.85
C ASP A 237 17.09 -18.37 31.15
N PRO A 238 17.82 -19.46 31.46
CA PRO A 238 17.61 -20.79 30.88
C PRO A 238 16.25 -21.42 31.24
N ASN A 239 15.63 -21.04 32.35
CA ASN A 239 14.35 -21.63 32.78
C ASN A 239 13.15 -21.01 32.10
N GLN A 240 13.23 -19.72 31.72
CA GLN A 240 12.19 -19.06 30.93
C GLN A 240 12.13 -19.58 29.49
N LYS A 241 13.22 -20.11 28.90
CA LYS A 241 13.23 -20.70 27.55
C LYS A 241 12.31 -21.92 27.38
N LYS A 242 12.12 -22.73 28.43
CA LYS A 242 11.21 -23.90 28.39
C LYS A 242 9.74 -23.49 28.52
N GLU A 243 9.44 -22.52 29.38
CA GLU A 243 8.07 -21.98 29.51
C GLU A 243 7.68 -21.13 28.30
N TRP A 244 8.59 -20.33 27.73
CA TRP A 244 8.35 -19.58 26.50
C TRP A 244 8.23 -20.47 25.27
N ALA A 245 8.85 -21.65 25.22
CA ALA A 245 8.67 -22.59 24.11
C ALA A 245 7.25 -23.17 24.13
N ASN A 246 6.73 -23.51 25.31
CA ASN A 246 5.36 -24.00 25.48
C ASN A 246 4.31 -22.88 25.32
N GLN A 247 4.61 -21.65 25.75
CA GLN A 247 3.73 -20.50 25.53
C GLN A 247 3.81 -19.95 24.09
N LYS A 248 4.97 -19.97 23.42
CA LYS A 248 5.07 -19.65 21.97
C LYS A 248 4.39 -20.69 21.10
N ALA A 249 4.35 -21.96 21.51
CA ALA A 249 3.55 -22.96 20.80
C ALA A 249 2.06 -22.63 20.87
N LYS A 250 1.55 -22.22 22.05
CA LYS A 250 0.16 -21.76 22.22
C LYS A 250 -0.16 -20.40 21.59
N LEU A 251 0.75 -19.42 21.64
CA LEU A 251 0.55 -18.06 21.09
C LEU A 251 0.80 -17.98 19.58
N LYS A 252 1.57 -18.91 18.98
CA LYS A 252 1.69 -19.03 17.52
C LYS A 252 0.45 -19.63 16.86
N GLU A 253 -0.41 -20.32 17.62
CA GLU A 253 -1.63 -20.91 17.07
C GLU A 253 -2.75 -19.88 16.82
N GLU A 254 -2.70 -18.67 17.41
CA GLU A 254 -3.84 -17.73 17.38
C GLU A 254 -3.61 -16.33 16.76
N SER A 255 -2.43 -16.02 16.22
CA SER A 255 -2.19 -14.74 15.54
C SER A 255 -1.57 -14.94 14.15
N ALA A 256 -2.36 -15.47 13.21
CA ALA A 256 -1.98 -15.52 11.81
C ALA A 256 -1.74 -14.09 11.28
N ALA A 257 -0.55 -13.82 10.74
CA ALA A 257 -0.28 -12.56 10.06
C ALA A 257 -1.28 -12.37 8.91
N ASN A 258 -1.94 -11.22 8.83
CA ASN A 258 -2.97 -10.94 7.82
C ASN A 258 -2.40 -10.58 6.43
N TYR A 259 -1.12 -10.88 6.21
CA TYR A 259 -0.39 -10.61 4.99
C TYR A 259 0.63 -11.70 4.71
N ILE A 260 1.04 -11.80 3.45
CA ILE A 260 2.14 -12.62 2.97
C ILE A 260 3.16 -11.76 2.25
N GLN A 261 4.44 -12.05 2.50
CA GLN A 261 5.60 -11.52 1.78
C GLN A 261 6.30 -12.69 1.07
N ALA A 262 5.89 -12.96 -0.16
CA ALA A 262 6.44 -14.04 -0.99
C ALA A 262 7.68 -13.55 -1.79
N TYR A 263 8.57 -12.76 -1.18
CA TYR A 263 9.72 -12.19 -1.88
C TYR A 263 10.80 -13.23 -2.19
N GLY A 264 11.46 -13.07 -3.33
CA GLY A 264 12.72 -13.72 -3.66
C GLY A 264 13.92 -12.89 -3.20
N LYS A 265 15.12 -13.31 -3.64
CA LYS A 265 16.40 -12.70 -3.22
C LYS A 265 16.73 -11.38 -3.93
N TYR A 266 16.10 -11.10 -5.07
CA TYR A 266 16.49 -10.02 -5.97
C TYR A 266 15.36 -9.00 -6.15
N THR A 267 15.73 -7.78 -6.53
CA THR A 267 14.78 -6.67 -6.71
C THR A 267 13.66 -6.95 -7.71
N TRP A 268 13.92 -7.77 -8.75
CA TRP A 268 12.94 -8.16 -9.77
C TRP A 268 11.98 -9.27 -9.32
N ASN A 269 12.25 -9.93 -8.19
CA ASN A 269 11.33 -10.89 -7.57
C ASN A 269 10.96 -10.51 -6.12
N SER A 270 11.02 -9.21 -5.79
CA SER A 270 10.66 -8.67 -4.48
C SER A 270 9.77 -7.42 -4.56
N ASP A 271 9.04 -7.25 -5.67
CA ASP A 271 8.14 -6.12 -5.89
C ASP A 271 6.74 -6.31 -5.25
N GLN A 272 5.83 -5.37 -5.49
CA GLN A 272 4.46 -5.38 -4.95
C GLN A 272 3.64 -6.63 -5.32
N HIS A 273 4.00 -7.36 -6.39
CA HIS A 273 3.23 -8.52 -6.85
C HIS A 273 3.40 -9.75 -5.95
N TYR A 274 4.46 -9.75 -5.15
CA TYR A 274 4.79 -10.78 -4.16
C TYR A 274 4.26 -10.43 -2.75
N PHE A 275 3.61 -9.28 -2.60
CA PHE A 275 2.94 -8.87 -1.37
C PHE A 275 1.43 -9.01 -1.52
N PHE A 276 0.77 -9.59 -0.52
CA PHE A 276 -0.68 -9.68 -0.51
C PHE A 276 -1.20 -9.63 0.93
N ARG A 277 -2.34 -8.97 1.14
CA ARG A 277 -2.95 -8.78 2.47
C ARG A 277 -4.46 -8.86 2.40
N TYR A 278 -5.06 -9.24 3.52
CA TYR A 278 -6.49 -9.08 3.76
C TYR A 278 -6.74 -8.13 4.94
N GLU A 279 -7.91 -7.51 4.95
CA GLU A 279 -8.35 -6.63 6.03
C GLU A 279 -9.00 -7.46 7.14
N LEU A 280 -8.44 -7.41 8.35
CA LEU A 280 -8.86 -8.28 9.46
C LEU A 280 -10.31 -8.00 9.89
N ASP A 281 -10.72 -6.74 10.00
CA ASP A 281 -12.08 -6.36 10.42
C ASP A 281 -13.13 -6.89 9.45
N LYS A 282 -12.88 -6.72 8.14
CA LYS A 282 -13.75 -7.24 7.08
C LYS A 282 -13.73 -8.77 7.03
N PHE A 283 -12.58 -9.39 7.23
CA PHE A 283 -12.48 -10.86 7.34
C PHE A 283 -13.33 -11.40 8.49
N LEU A 284 -13.26 -10.78 9.67
CA LEU A 284 -14.05 -11.20 10.83
C LEU A 284 -15.56 -10.98 10.59
N ALA A 285 -15.92 -9.86 9.96
CA ALA A 285 -17.30 -9.60 9.57
C ALA A 285 -17.83 -10.64 8.56
N GLU A 286 -17.04 -10.95 7.52
CA GLU A 286 -17.39 -11.99 6.54
C GLU A 286 -17.42 -13.38 7.15
N LYS A 287 -16.49 -13.71 8.05
CA LYS A 287 -16.49 -14.96 8.81
C LYS A 287 -17.75 -15.08 9.68
N SER A 288 -18.26 -13.97 10.22
CA SER A 288 -19.49 -14.00 11.02
C SER A 288 -20.72 -14.41 10.20
N LEU A 289 -20.69 -14.29 8.86
CA LEU A 289 -21.79 -14.69 7.98
C LEU A 289 -22.08 -16.21 8.06
N PHE A 290 -21.09 -17.04 8.38
CA PHE A 290 -21.30 -18.48 8.57
C PHE A 290 -22.24 -18.76 9.75
N LYS A 291 -22.29 -17.87 10.75
CA LYS A 291 -23.21 -18.01 11.90
C LYS A 291 -24.67 -17.80 11.52
N SER A 292 -24.93 -17.03 10.47
CA SER A 292 -26.28 -16.78 9.95
C SER A 292 -26.51 -17.40 8.57
N ALA A 293 -25.63 -18.31 8.13
CA ALA A 293 -25.71 -18.97 6.84
C ALA A 293 -26.94 -19.90 6.77
N ILE A 294 -27.57 -19.89 5.61
CA ILE A 294 -28.73 -20.71 5.24
C ILE A 294 -28.27 -21.76 4.23
N SER A 295 -27.48 -21.34 3.24
CA SER A 295 -26.92 -22.20 2.21
C SER A 295 -25.64 -21.61 1.61
N LEU A 296 -24.90 -22.46 0.90
CA LEU A 296 -23.69 -22.09 0.17
C LEU A 296 -23.85 -22.54 -1.29
N ASP A 297 -23.56 -21.64 -2.25
CA ASP A 297 -23.53 -21.98 -3.67
C ASP A 297 -22.11 -22.49 -4.01
N LEU A 298 -21.81 -23.77 -3.76
CA LEU A 298 -20.45 -24.33 -3.91
C LEU A 298 -20.24 -25.16 -5.18
N HIS A 299 -21.31 -25.35 -5.96
CA HIS A 299 -21.24 -26.18 -7.16
C HIS A 299 -20.53 -25.43 -8.29
N LEU A 300 -19.55 -26.09 -8.92
CA LEU A 300 -18.85 -25.56 -10.09
C LEU A 300 -19.71 -25.82 -11.34
N GLY A 301 -20.26 -24.76 -11.93
CA GLY A 301 -21.01 -24.84 -13.18
C GLY A 301 -22.45 -25.38 -13.06
N ALA A 302 -23.06 -25.29 -11.88
CA ALA A 302 -24.47 -25.65 -11.71
C ALA A 302 -25.40 -24.59 -12.34
N ASP A 303 -26.46 -25.06 -12.98
CA ASP A 303 -27.55 -24.23 -13.52
C ASP A 303 -28.23 -23.42 -12.40
N GLU A 304 -28.61 -22.18 -12.69
CA GLU A 304 -29.33 -21.29 -11.79
C GLU A 304 -30.63 -21.91 -11.25
N GLN A 305 -31.32 -22.73 -12.06
CA GLN A 305 -32.51 -23.45 -11.61
C GLN A 305 -32.19 -24.50 -10.54
N VAL A 306 -31.04 -25.17 -10.65
CA VAL A 306 -30.56 -26.15 -9.67
C VAL A 306 -30.14 -25.46 -8.38
N LEU A 307 -29.42 -24.33 -8.47
CA LEU A 307 -29.05 -23.52 -7.31
C LEU A 307 -30.28 -22.99 -6.54
N ARG A 308 -31.32 -22.52 -7.26
CA ARG A 308 -32.59 -22.10 -6.65
C ARG A 308 -33.33 -23.26 -5.99
N ALA A 309 -33.40 -24.41 -6.65
CA ALA A 309 -34.02 -25.61 -6.09
C ALA A 309 -33.29 -26.09 -4.82
N GLU A 310 -31.96 -26.01 -4.80
CA GLU A 310 -31.16 -26.36 -3.64
C GLU A 310 -31.33 -25.38 -2.48
N LEU A 311 -31.39 -24.07 -2.77
CA LEU A 311 -31.70 -23.05 -1.77
C LEU A 311 -33.08 -23.30 -1.14
N ILE A 312 -34.12 -23.55 -1.95
CA ILE A 312 -35.47 -23.87 -1.45
C ILE A 312 -35.45 -25.17 -0.62
N ARG A 313 -34.72 -26.20 -1.07
CA ARG A 313 -34.53 -27.45 -0.35
C ARG A 313 -33.79 -27.24 0.98
N SER A 314 -32.84 -26.30 1.05
CA SER A 314 -32.13 -25.96 2.28
C SER A 314 -33.00 -25.21 3.29
N MET A 315 -33.93 -24.37 2.83
CA MET A 315 -34.89 -23.70 3.72
C MET A 315 -35.98 -24.64 4.24
N THR A 316 -36.27 -25.74 3.53
CA THR A 316 -37.34 -26.69 3.88
C THR A 316 -36.83 -27.94 4.60
N SER A 317 -35.58 -28.36 4.38
CA SER A 317 -34.96 -29.53 5.03
C SER A 317 -34.65 -29.30 6.51
N THR A 318 -35.14 -30.20 7.36
CA THR A 318 -34.85 -30.25 8.81
C THR A 318 -33.38 -30.58 9.12
N GLU A 319 -32.72 -31.37 8.26
CA GLU A 319 -31.29 -31.69 8.40
C GLU A 319 -30.40 -30.46 8.11
N LYS A 320 -30.70 -29.69 7.06
CA LYS A 320 -29.93 -28.47 6.74
C LYS A 320 -30.20 -27.32 7.72
N LYS A 321 -31.37 -27.30 8.40
CA LYS A 321 -31.67 -26.32 9.47
C LYS A 321 -30.83 -26.50 10.74
N ASN A 322 -30.25 -27.69 10.95
CA ASN A 322 -29.45 -28.00 12.13
C ASN A 322 -27.93 -27.97 11.86
N LYS A 323 -27.48 -27.57 10.65
CA LYS A 323 -26.06 -27.37 10.37
C LYS A 323 -25.50 -26.28 11.27
N SER A 324 -24.37 -26.55 11.90
CA SER A 324 -23.67 -25.58 12.74
C SER A 324 -22.92 -24.54 11.88
N ALA A 325 -22.53 -23.43 12.50
CA ALA A 325 -21.72 -22.41 11.83
C ALA A 325 -20.36 -22.99 11.39
N GLU A 326 -19.80 -23.88 12.22
CA GLU A 326 -18.56 -24.60 11.99
C GLU A 326 -18.65 -25.52 10.77
N ASP A 327 -19.79 -26.20 10.57
CA ASP A 327 -20.00 -27.06 9.40
C ASP A 327 -20.01 -26.26 8.10
N PHE A 328 -20.70 -25.12 8.08
CA PHE A 328 -20.73 -24.23 6.92
C PHE A 328 -19.33 -23.64 6.63
N GLU A 329 -18.60 -23.22 7.66
CA GLU A 329 -17.24 -22.72 7.51
C GLU A 329 -16.32 -23.81 6.91
N LEU A 330 -16.39 -25.03 7.44
CA LEU A 330 -15.60 -26.17 6.97
C LEU A 330 -15.92 -26.54 5.51
N GLU A 331 -17.20 -26.58 5.15
CA GLU A 331 -17.66 -26.87 3.79
C GLU A 331 -17.11 -25.82 2.80
N TYR A 332 -17.17 -24.54 3.17
CA TYR A 332 -16.63 -23.44 2.37
C TYR A 332 -15.10 -23.50 2.24
N GLN A 333 -14.39 -23.84 3.33
CA GLN A 333 -12.93 -24.03 3.30
C GLN A 333 -12.53 -25.17 2.37
N ASN A 334 -13.24 -26.30 2.41
CA ASN A 334 -12.98 -27.43 1.53
C ASN A 334 -13.24 -27.08 0.06
N PHE A 335 -14.32 -26.34 -0.20
CA PHE A 335 -14.57 -25.78 -1.53
C PHE A 335 -13.42 -24.91 -2.01
N LEU A 336 -12.94 -23.96 -1.19
CA LEU A 336 -11.84 -23.07 -1.60
C LEU A 336 -10.55 -23.84 -1.94
N LYS A 337 -10.22 -24.89 -1.18
CA LYS A 337 -9.05 -25.75 -1.46
C LYS A 337 -9.14 -26.39 -2.85
N GLN A 338 -10.29 -27.00 -3.16
CA GLN A 338 -10.54 -27.61 -4.47
C GLN A 338 -10.61 -26.55 -5.58
N PHE A 339 -11.22 -25.41 -5.28
CA PHE A 339 -11.38 -24.31 -6.22
C PHE A 339 -10.03 -23.67 -6.61
N PHE A 340 -9.10 -23.50 -5.67
CA PHE A 340 -7.79 -22.96 -5.99
C PHE A 340 -6.96 -23.93 -6.85
N GLN A 341 -7.05 -25.23 -6.60
CA GLN A 341 -6.44 -26.24 -7.48
C GLN A 341 -7.07 -26.20 -8.89
N PHE A 342 -8.39 -26.01 -8.98
CA PHE A 342 -9.08 -25.83 -10.25
C PHE A 342 -8.62 -24.56 -10.98
N CYS A 343 -8.52 -23.42 -10.28
CA CYS A 343 -8.02 -22.17 -10.84
C CYS A 343 -6.61 -22.34 -11.41
N GLU A 344 -5.74 -22.97 -10.63
CA GLU A 344 -4.37 -23.30 -11.03
C GLU A 344 -4.33 -24.15 -12.30
N ASN A 345 -5.11 -25.24 -12.37
CA ASN A 345 -5.13 -26.11 -13.54
C ASN A 345 -5.59 -25.37 -14.80
N ILE A 346 -6.62 -24.52 -14.70
CA ILE A 346 -7.07 -23.69 -15.82
C ILE A 346 -5.97 -22.72 -16.26
N ILE A 347 -5.31 -22.05 -15.31
CA ILE A 347 -4.25 -21.09 -15.61
C ILE A 347 -3.12 -21.78 -16.37
N LEU A 348 -2.66 -22.94 -15.89
CA LEU A 348 -1.58 -23.70 -16.51
C LEU A 348 -1.97 -24.20 -17.90
N MET A 349 -3.20 -24.68 -18.06
CA MET A 349 -3.72 -25.14 -19.36
C MET A 349 -3.81 -24.00 -20.37
N ASN A 350 -4.43 -22.88 -19.99
CA ASN A 350 -4.63 -21.73 -20.87
C ASN A 350 -3.30 -21.10 -21.31
N MET A 351 -2.31 -21.06 -20.41
CA MET A 351 -0.98 -20.53 -20.70
C MET A 351 -0.01 -21.59 -21.22
N SER A 352 -0.46 -22.85 -21.35
CA SER A 352 0.37 -24.01 -21.73
C SER A 352 1.69 -24.12 -20.94
N ILE A 353 1.62 -23.87 -19.63
CA ILE A 353 2.77 -23.95 -18.73
C ILE A 353 3.01 -25.42 -18.33
N PRO A 354 4.21 -25.96 -18.56
CA PRO A 354 4.54 -27.33 -18.18
C PRO A 354 4.49 -27.53 -16.66
N ASN A 355 4.04 -28.70 -16.22
CA ASN A 355 3.94 -29.04 -14.79
C ASN A 355 5.28 -28.94 -14.05
N GLN A 356 6.42 -29.14 -14.73
CA GLN A 356 7.74 -29.06 -14.11
C GLN A 356 8.06 -27.64 -13.59
N VAL A 357 7.51 -26.60 -14.22
CA VAL A 357 7.77 -25.20 -13.85
C VAL A 357 6.56 -24.55 -13.18
N LYS A 358 5.54 -25.33 -12.83
CA LYS A 358 4.26 -24.91 -12.24
C LYS A 358 4.44 -23.99 -11.04
N TYR A 359 5.17 -24.44 -10.02
CA TYR A 359 5.32 -23.70 -8.76
C TYR A 359 6.15 -22.43 -8.93
N VAL A 360 7.16 -22.44 -9.81
CA VAL A 360 7.95 -21.25 -10.15
C VAL A 360 7.09 -20.22 -10.90
N PHE A 361 6.27 -20.68 -11.84
CA PHE A 361 5.33 -19.83 -12.55
C PHE A 361 4.31 -19.19 -11.59
N LEU A 362 3.67 -19.99 -10.73
CA LEU A 362 2.70 -19.49 -9.75
C LEU A 362 3.35 -18.51 -8.78
N PHE A 363 4.57 -18.81 -8.30
CA PHE A 363 5.34 -17.88 -7.48
C PHE A 363 5.49 -16.50 -8.16
N HIS A 364 5.87 -16.46 -9.44
CA HIS A 364 6.05 -15.21 -10.18
C HIS A 364 4.74 -14.52 -10.61
N LEU A 365 3.66 -15.29 -10.80
CA LEU A 365 2.31 -14.75 -10.95
C LEU A 365 1.92 -13.93 -9.70
N GLY A 366 2.22 -14.50 -8.52
CA GLY A 366 2.04 -13.87 -7.23
C GLY A 366 0.62 -13.98 -6.67
N PRO A 367 0.47 -13.95 -5.33
CA PRO A 367 -0.81 -14.19 -4.65
C PRO A 367 -1.88 -13.14 -5.02
N SER A 368 -1.47 -11.89 -5.29
CA SER A 368 -2.38 -10.83 -5.69
C SER A 368 -3.06 -11.10 -7.03
N HIS A 369 -2.29 -11.50 -8.06
CA HIS A 369 -2.88 -11.80 -9.37
C HIS A 369 -3.68 -13.09 -9.35
N PHE A 370 -3.21 -14.09 -8.60
CA PHE A 370 -3.96 -15.32 -8.40
C PHE A 370 -5.34 -15.04 -7.77
N TYR A 371 -5.41 -14.21 -6.72
CA TYR A 371 -6.69 -13.79 -6.15
C TYR A 371 -7.59 -13.07 -7.17
N MET A 372 -7.03 -12.18 -8.00
CA MET A 372 -7.82 -11.50 -9.04
C MET A 372 -8.42 -12.50 -10.04
N ILE A 373 -7.67 -13.54 -10.43
CA ILE A 373 -8.15 -14.59 -11.32
C ILE A 373 -9.20 -15.46 -10.61
N ALA A 374 -8.92 -15.92 -9.40
CA ALA A 374 -9.84 -16.73 -8.60
C ALA A 374 -11.18 -16.00 -8.39
N LYS A 375 -11.13 -14.70 -8.06
CA LYS A 375 -12.32 -13.85 -7.93
C LYS A 375 -13.12 -13.78 -9.24
N LYS A 376 -12.45 -13.66 -10.39
CA LYS A 376 -13.12 -13.66 -11.70
C LYS A 376 -13.83 -14.98 -11.96
N PHE A 377 -13.18 -16.11 -11.72
CA PHE A 377 -13.80 -17.42 -11.87
C PHE A 377 -14.99 -17.64 -10.92
N LEU A 378 -14.92 -17.19 -9.66
CA LEU A 378 -16.06 -17.25 -8.75
C LEU A 378 -17.28 -16.49 -9.31
N MET A 379 -17.05 -15.31 -9.88
CA MET A 379 -18.10 -14.48 -10.47
C MET A 379 -18.65 -15.06 -11.77
N GLU A 380 -17.79 -15.51 -12.68
CA GLU A 380 -18.17 -16.06 -13.99
C GLU A 380 -18.92 -17.39 -13.88
N VAL A 381 -18.47 -18.26 -12.96
CA VAL A 381 -19.11 -19.56 -12.69
C VAL A 381 -20.28 -19.43 -11.71
N ASN A 382 -20.58 -18.21 -11.24
CA ASN A 382 -21.66 -17.89 -10.31
C ASN A 382 -21.65 -18.78 -9.05
N THR A 383 -20.47 -18.99 -8.47
CA THR A 383 -20.22 -19.93 -7.37
C THR A 383 -19.43 -19.27 -6.22
N GLY A 384 -19.33 -19.93 -5.08
CA GLY A 384 -18.71 -19.42 -3.85
C GLY A 384 -19.53 -18.38 -3.10
N TYR A 385 -20.84 -18.29 -3.34
CA TYR A 385 -21.73 -17.38 -2.61
C TYR A 385 -22.19 -17.99 -1.28
N ILE A 386 -22.24 -17.15 -0.24
CA ILE A 386 -22.92 -17.42 1.02
C ILE A 386 -24.29 -16.77 0.97
N HIS A 387 -25.34 -17.54 1.25
CA HIS A 387 -26.67 -17.02 1.53
C HIS A 387 -26.85 -16.96 3.04
N ALA A 388 -26.88 -15.76 3.60
CA ALA A 388 -26.99 -15.56 5.04
C ALA A 388 -28.21 -14.69 5.40
N ARG A 389 -28.74 -14.83 6.60
CA ARG A 389 -29.77 -13.92 7.11
C ARG A 389 -29.13 -12.56 7.40
N GLY A 390 -29.76 -11.50 6.90
CA GLY A 390 -29.40 -10.13 7.20
C GLY A 390 -29.58 -9.79 8.67
N THR A 391 -29.01 -8.66 9.10
CA THR A 391 -29.07 -8.19 10.50
C THR A 391 -30.49 -7.96 11.03
N ASP A 392 -31.45 -7.70 10.13
CA ASP A 392 -32.86 -7.55 10.45
C ASP A 392 -33.63 -8.88 10.55
N GLY A 393 -32.98 -10.01 10.22
CA GLY A 393 -33.56 -11.36 10.20
C GLY A 393 -34.61 -11.60 9.12
N LYS A 394 -34.97 -10.59 8.32
CA LYS A 394 -36.04 -10.62 7.32
C LYS A 394 -35.54 -10.78 5.90
N LYS A 395 -34.32 -10.31 5.61
CA LYS A 395 -33.72 -10.38 4.27
C LYS A 395 -32.65 -11.47 4.20
N VAL A 396 -32.52 -12.10 3.04
CA VAL A 396 -31.39 -13.00 2.73
C VAL A 396 -30.37 -12.19 1.94
N ILE A 397 -29.13 -12.15 2.42
CA ILE A 397 -27.99 -11.57 1.73
C ILE A 397 -27.25 -12.67 0.97
N ARG A 398 -26.91 -12.40 -0.29
CA ARG A 398 -26.11 -13.28 -1.15
C ARG A 398 -24.78 -12.58 -1.44
N VAL A 399 -23.66 -13.15 -0.99
CA VAL A 399 -22.34 -12.50 -1.10
C VAL A 399 -21.20 -13.49 -1.26
N ILE A 400 -20.19 -13.14 -2.07
CA ILE A 400 -18.89 -13.81 -2.05
C ILE A 400 -18.03 -13.11 -0.99
N PRO A 401 -17.61 -13.80 0.09
CA PRO A 401 -16.81 -13.21 1.17
C PRO A 401 -15.37 -12.93 0.69
N GLY A 402 -15.13 -11.71 0.23
CA GLY A 402 -13.92 -11.33 -0.49
C GLY A 402 -12.65 -11.47 0.34
N GLU A 403 -12.63 -10.93 1.56
CA GLU A 403 -11.48 -10.99 2.47
C GLU A 403 -11.28 -12.41 3.06
N TYR A 404 -12.35 -13.16 3.26
CA TYR A 404 -12.29 -14.59 3.62
C TYR A 404 -11.57 -15.40 2.53
N VAL A 405 -11.89 -15.15 1.26
CA VAL A 405 -11.17 -15.76 0.13
C VAL A 405 -9.71 -15.31 0.13
N LYS A 406 -9.41 -14.03 0.37
CA LYS A 406 -8.01 -13.54 0.41
C LYS A 406 -7.17 -14.23 1.49
N LYS A 407 -7.72 -14.41 2.70
CA LYS A 407 -7.04 -15.17 3.77
C LYS A 407 -6.68 -16.57 3.30
N HIS A 408 -7.61 -17.26 2.65
CA HIS A 408 -7.35 -18.62 2.15
C HIS A 408 -6.40 -18.66 0.96
N VAL A 409 -6.31 -17.60 0.15
CA VAL A 409 -5.24 -17.47 -0.86
C VAL A 409 -3.87 -17.35 -0.18
N ILE A 410 -3.77 -16.61 0.93
CA ILE A 410 -2.52 -16.53 1.72
C ILE A 410 -2.16 -17.90 2.27
N ASP A 411 -3.11 -18.61 2.88
CA ASP A 411 -2.87 -19.96 3.40
C ASP A 411 -2.43 -20.91 2.28
N TYR A 412 -3.14 -20.90 1.14
CA TYR A 412 -2.78 -21.71 -0.02
C TYR A 412 -1.34 -21.44 -0.48
N TRP A 413 -0.93 -20.17 -0.47
CA TRP A 413 0.43 -19.80 -0.83
C TRP A 413 1.47 -20.32 0.17
N ASN A 414 1.19 -20.21 1.47
CA ASN A 414 2.09 -20.66 2.54
C ASN A 414 2.17 -22.19 2.63
N GLU A 415 1.06 -22.89 2.38
CA GLU A 415 0.95 -24.35 2.54
C GLU A 415 1.31 -25.12 1.26
N VAL A 416 1.05 -24.54 0.09
CA VAL A 416 1.18 -25.25 -1.20
C VAL A 416 2.25 -24.62 -2.09
N ILE A 417 2.22 -23.32 -2.34
CA ILE A 417 3.10 -22.71 -3.35
C ILE A 417 4.54 -22.54 -2.83
N LEU A 418 4.71 -21.85 -1.71
CA LEU A 418 6.03 -21.53 -1.16
C LEU A 418 6.87 -22.77 -0.76
N PRO A 419 6.29 -23.82 -0.17
CA PRO A 419 7.06 -25.03 0.15
C PRO A 419 7.54 -25.81 -1.08
N ASN A 420 6.83 -25.70 -2.20
CA ASN A 420 7.14 -26.42 -3.44
C ASN A 420 8.00 -25.61 -4.43
N VAL A 421 8.44 -24.41 -4.07
CA VAL A 421 9.32 -23.58 -4.90
C VAL A 421 10.70 -23.40 -4.24
N GLY A 422 11.70 -24.06 -4.82
CA GLY A 422 13.09 -24.00 -4.37
C GLY A 422 13.83 -22.73 -4.80
N GLU A 423 15.15 -22.84 -4.97
CA GLU A 423 15.99 -21.73 -5.46
C GLU A 423 15.66 -21.28 -6.89
N GLU A 424 14.89 -22.08 -7.64
CA GLU A 424 14.46 -21.78 -9.00
C GLU A 424 13.69 -20.46 -9.12
N LYS A 425 12.99 -20.01 -8.06
CA LYS A 425 12.34 -18.69 -8.02
C LYS A 425 13.30 -17.50 -8.19
N ASN A 426 14.58 -17.73 -7.92
CA ASN A 426 15.64 -16.74 -8.04
C ASN A 426 16.39 -16.86 -9.38
N ASN A 427 15.98 -17.78 -10.27
CA ASN A 427 16.59 -17.98 -11.57
C ASN A 427 15.95 -17.06 -12.63
N LEU A 428 16.67 -15.99 -12.99
CA LEU A 428 16.20 -15.03 -14.00
C LEU A 428 16.02 -15.66 -15.39
N ALA A 429 16.84 -16.64 -15.77
CA ALA A 429 16.72 -17.30 -17.07
C ALA A 429 15.43 -18.11 -17.17
N LEU A 430 15.03 -18.76 -16.06
CA LEU A 430 13.77 -19.48 -15.98
C LEU A 430 12.57 -18.53 -16.04
N LEU A 431 12.63 -17.39 -15.34
CA LEU A 431 11.60 -16.35 -15.44
C LEU A 431 11.48 -15.79 -16.87
N LYS A 432 12.60 -15.54 -17.56
CA LYS A 432 12.59 -15.10 -18.96
C LYS A 432 11.92 -16.12 -19.87
N LYS A 433 12.27 -17.40 -19.73
CA LYS A 433 11.64 -18.50 -20.48
C LYS A 433 10.13 -18.56 -20.23
N LEU A 434 9.68 -18.45 -18.98
CA LEU A 434 8.26 -18.38 -18.64
C LEU A 434 7.58 -17.17 -19.29
N THR A 435 8.25 -16.03 -19.29
CA THR A 435 7.74 -14.80 -19.92
C THR A 435 7.62 -14.96 -21.43
N GLU A 436 8.60 -15.57 -22.09
CA GLU A 436 8.57 -15.88 -23.53
C GLU A 436 7.39 -16.78 -23.90
N MET A 437 7.13 -17.84 -23.11
CA MET A 437 5.98 -18.72 -23.31
C MET A 437 4.65 -17.96 -23.21
N ILE A 438 4.55 -17.04 -22.26
CA ILE A 438 3.35 -16.20 -22.07
C ILE A 438 3.22 -15.17 -23.19
N GLU A 439 4.33 -14.60 -23.68
CA GLU A 439 4.35 -13.71 -24.84
C GLU A 439 3.90 -14.43 -26.12
N GLU A 440 4.32 -15.69 -26.33
CA GLU A 440 3.86 -16.51 -27.45
C GLU A 440 2.36 -16.77 -27.36
N LYS A 441 1.86 -17.14 -26.17
CA LYS A 441 0.42 -17.31 -25.94
C LYS A 441 -0.37 -16.01 -26.12
N TYR A 442 0.18 -14.88 -25.68
CA TYR A 442 -0.42 -13.58 -25.93
C TYR A 442 -0.57 -13.30 -27.43
N LYS A 443 0.45 -13.58 -28.24
CA LYS A 443 0.39 -13.42 -29.70
C LYS A 443 -0.64 -14.35 -30.34
N GLU A 444 -0.68 -15.61 -29.93
CA GLU A 444 -1.65 -16.61 -30.39
C GLU A 444 -3.09 -16.14 -30.13
N ILE A 445 -3.41 -15.79 -28.87
CA ILE A 445 -4.75 -15.34 -28.49
C ILE A 445 -5.09 -14.00 -29.14
N SER A 446 -4.13 -13.07 -29.25
CA SER A 446 -4.37 -11.79 -29.93
C SER A 446 -4.73 -11.99 -31.41
N LYS A 447 -4.08 -12.94 -32.09
CA LYS A 447 -4.43 -13.30 -33.47
C LYS A 447 -5.85 -13.85 -33.58
N LEU A 448 -6.24 -14.77 -32.71
CA LEU A 448 -7.61 -15.30 -32.64
C LEU A 448 -8.63 -14.20 -32.35
N THR A 449 -8.28 -13.26 -31.47
CA THR A 449 -9.14 -12.12 -31.11
C THR A 449 -9.36 -11.19 -32.32
N ILE A 450 -8.31 -10.94 -33.10
CA ILE A 450 -8.42 -10.17 -34.35
C ILE A 450 -9.29 -10.91 -35.36
N GLN A 451 -9.14 -12.23 -35.50
CA GLN A 451 -10.00 -13.03 -36.38
C GLN A 451 -11.48 -12.95 -35.96
N LYS A 452 -11.79 -13.06 -34.66
CA LYS A 452 -13.15 -12.87 -34.15
C LYS A 452 -13.72 -11.49 -34.47
N TYR A 453 -12.89 -10.44 -34.43
CA TYR A 453 -13.30 -9.11 -34.86
C TYR A 453 -13.57 -9.06 -36.37
N ASP A 454 -12.72 -9.69 -37.18
CA ASP A 454 -12.86 -9.74 -38.63
C ASP A 454 -14.09 -10.55 -39.08
N GLU A 455 -14.54 -11.50 -38.26
CA GLU A 455 -15.76 -12.30 -38.45
C GLU A 455 -17.06 -11.57 -38.07
N LEU A 456 -17.00 -10.41 -37.41
CA LEU A 456 -18.19 -9.63 -37.07
C LEU A 456 -18.87 -9.06 -38.33
N ASP A 457 -20.21 -8.94 -38.27
CA ASP A 457 -21.00 -8.30 -39.31
C ASP A 457 -20.54 -6.85 -39.54
N GLU A 458 -20.55 -6.40 -40.80
CA GLU A 458 -20.14 -5.04 -41.19
C GLU A 458 -20.99 -3.96 -40.50
N GLU A 459 -22.24 -4.26 -40.16
CA GLU A 459 -23.10 -3.35 -39.39
C GLU A 459 -22.55 -3.10 -37.97
N ILE A 460 -22.06 -4.16 -37.31
CA ILE A 460 -21.46 -4.06 -35.96
C ILE A 460 -20.11 -3.35 -36.02
N LYS A 461 -19.27 -3.67 -37.00
CA LYS A 461 -17.96 -3.01 -37.20
C LYS A 461 -18.10 -1.51 -37.48
N ASN A 462 -19.13 -1.10 -38.22
CA ASN A 462 -19.38 0.30 -38.54
C ASN A 462 -20.15 1.05 -37.43
N SER A 463 -20.73 0.33 -36.46
CA SER A 463 -21.50 0.95 -35.37
C SER A 463 -20.64 1.72 -34.37
N LYS A 464 -19.38 1.30 -34.15
CA LYS A 464 -18.49 1.85 -33.14
C LYS A 464 -17.03 1.85 -33.60
N PRO A 465 -16.19 2.76 -33.09
CA PRO A 465 -14.75 2.68 -33.23
C PRO A 465 -14.21 1.31 -32.80
N ARG A 466 -13.26 0.77 -33.57
CA ARG A 466 -12.61 -0.52 -33.34
C ARG A 466 -12.20 -0.71 -31.87
N ASP A 467 -11.55 0.28 -31.27
CA ASP A 467 -11.06 0.20 -29.89
C ASP A 467 -12.17 -0.01 -28.86
N LEU A 468 -13.37 0.54 -29.10
CA LEU A 468 -14.52 0.36 -28.23
C LEU A 468 -15.10 -1.05 -28.37
N ILE A 469 -15.15 -1.59 -29.58
CA ILE A 469 -15.57 -2.98 -29.84
C ILE A 469 -14.62 -3.96 -29.14
N PHE A 470 -13.30 -3.76 -29.31
CA PHE A 470 -12.31 -4.57 -28.60
C PHE A 470 -12.47 -4.44 -27.08
N ARG A 471 -12.71 -3.24 -26.54
CA ARG A 471 -12.91 -3.04 -25.10
C ARG A 471 -14.14 -3.77 -24.55
N GLU A 472 -15.23 -3.82 -25.32
CA GLU A 472 -16.47 -4.50 -24.96
C GLU A 472 -16.31 -6.03 -24.99
N HIS A 473 -15.65 -6.56 -26.03
CA HIS A 473 -15.51 -8.01 -26.22
C HIS A 473 -14.19 -8.60 -25.71
N MET A 474 -13.25 -7.80 -25.20
CA MET A 474 -11.91 -8.29 -24.82
C MET A 474 -11.96 -9.44 -23.82
N ASN A 475 -12.83 -9.35 -22.82
CA ASN A 475 -12.96 -10.38 -21.79
C ASN A 475 -13.52 -11.69 -22.36
N GLU A 476 -14.42 -11.60 -23.34
CA GLU A 476 -15.03 -12.75 -24.01
C GLU A 476 -14.04 -13.42 -24.98
N TRP A 477 -13.34 -12.61 -25.78
CA TRP A 477 -12.45 -13.13 -26.83
C TRP A 477 -11.11 -13.59 -26.28
N MET A 478 -10.48 -12.83 -25.37
CA MET A 478 -9.18 -13.18 -24.81
C MET A 478 -9.29 -13.99 -23.51
N GLY A 479 -10.42 -13.93 -22.81
CA GLY A 479 -10.60 -14.48 -21.47
C GLY A 479 -10.11 -13.51 -20.38
N ALA A 480 -10.99 -13.16 -19.43
CA ALA A 480 -10.68 -12.21 -18.36
C ALA A 480 -9.48 -12.64 -17.49
N ALA A 481 -9.36 -13.94 -17.20
CA ALA A 481 -8.23 -14.50 -16.45
C ALA A 481 -6.90 -14.36 -17.22
N ASN A 482 -6.92 -14.60 -18.53
CA ASN A 482 -5.72 -14.51 -19.39
C ASN A 482 -5.21 -13.07 -19.45
N ILE A 483 -6.11 -12.09 -19.56
CA ILE A 483 -5.76 -10.67 -19.54
C ILE A 483 -4.98 -10.29 -18.26
N ILE A 484 -5.34 -10.85 -17.11
CA ILE A 484 -4.62 -10.59 -15.83
C ILE A 484 -3.18 -11.12 -15.92
N ILE A 485 -3.00 -12.30 -16.48
CA ILE A 485 -1.68 -12.93 -16.65
C ILE A 485 -0.84 -12.13 -17.67
N PHE A 486 -1.41 -11.75 -18.81
CA PHE A 486 -0.72 -10.93 -19.80
C PHE A 486 -0.31 -9.57 -19.24
N LYS A 487 -1.16 -8.94 -18.42
CA LYS A 487 -0.79 -7.71 -17.70
C LYS A 487 0.36 -7.92 -16.72
N ARG A 488 0.52 -9.11 -16.14
CA ARG A 488 1.64 -9.42 -15.25
C ARG A 488 2.96 -9.61 -16.00
N PHE A 489 2.94 -10.35 -17.12
CA PHE A 489 4.17 -10.82 -17.76
C PHE A 489 4.54 -10.08 -19.05
N VAL A 490 3.58 -9.51 -19.77
CA VAL A 490 3.80 -8.90 -21.10
C VAL A 490 3.83 -7.36 -21.03
N LYS A 491 3.23 -6.74 -20.00
CA LYS A 491 3.21 -5.27 -19.88
C LYS A 491 4.55 -4.68 -19.41
N ASN A 492 5.38 -4.35 -20.41
CA ASN A 492 6.29 -3.20 -20.43
C ASN A 492 6.66 -2.78 -21.87
N LYS A 493 5.84 -3.14 -22.87
CA LYS A 493 5.95 -2.68 -24.26
C LYS A 493 4.64 -2.01 -24.64
N SER A 494 4.54 -0.72 -24.38
CA SER A 494 3.46 0.13 -24.85
C SER A 494 3.42 0.10 -26.39
N TYR A 495 2.23 -0.09 -26.95
CA TYR A 495 1.86 0.45 -28.27
C TYR A 495 0.95 1.64 -28.03
#